data_AF-A0A351SP51-F1
#
_entry.id   AF-A0A351SP51-F1
#
_cell.length_a   1.000
_cell.length_b   1.000
_cell.length_c   1.000
_cell.angle_alpha   90.00
_cell.angle_beta   90.00
_cell.angle_gamma   90.00
#
_symmetry.space_group_name_H-M   'P 1'
#
loop_
_entity.id
_entity.type
_entity.pdbx_description
1 polymer ?
#
loop_
_entity_poly.entity_id
_entity_poly.type
_entity_poly.pdbx_seq_one_letter_code
_entity_poly.pdbx_strand_id
1 'polypeptide(L)'
;MNGLVLLGTGLATFCGDTHELLQVVGWVLTILKIVIPLAIIVLGLIDLGKAAISSKPEEIKKSVTSLAWRAVGGVLIFFIPTLVMVVFGFVGQFNSATSSERSDYAICRACVETPWSDGCHGH
;
A
#
# COMPACT_ATOMS: atom_id res chain seq x y z
N MET A 1 -36.67 15.19 -6.95
CA MET A 1 -35.69 14.37 -6.20
C MET A 1 -34.37 15.13 -6.22
N ASN A 2 -33.96 15.69 -5.09
CA ASN A 2 -32.91 16.72 -5.01
C ASN A 2 -31.53 16.12 -5.28
N GLY A 3 -30.78 16.70 -6.22
CA GLY A 3 -29.44 16.24 -6.63
C GLY A 3 -28.38 16.19 -5.51
N LEU A 4 -28.65 16.81 -4.35
CA LEU A 4 -27.80 16.73 -3.16
C LEU A 4 -27.78 15.31 -2.53
N VAL A 5 -28.88 14.55 -2.67
CA VAL A 5 -28.95 13.16 -2.17
C VAL A 5 -28.16 12.21 -3.06
N LEU A 6 -28.12 12.45 -4.38
CA LEU A 6 -27.35 11.66 -5.34
C LEU A 6 -25.83 11.80 -5.13
N LEU A 7 -25.35 12.99 -4.76
CA LEU A 7 -23.93 13.20 -4.42
C LEU A 7 -23.54 12.56 -3.09
N GLY A 8 -24.45 12.56 -2.10
CA GLY A 8 -24.20 11.96 -0.78
C GLY A 8 -24.14 10.42 -0.80
N THR A 9 -24.98 9.77 -1.62
CA THR A 9 -24.97 8.30 -1.74
C THR A 9 -23.83 7.78 -2.62
N GLY A 10 -23.43 8.55 -3.65
CA GLY A 10 -22.32 8.17 -4.54
C GLY A 10 -20.96 8.11 -3.83
N LEU A 11 -20.73 8.94 -2.80
CA LEU A 11 -19.51 8.84 -2.00
C LEU A 11 -19.54 7.69 -0.99
N ALA A 12 -20.74 7.26 -0.58
CA ALA A 12 -20.93 6.20 0.40
C ALA A 12 -20.81 4.78 -0.17
N THR A 13 -20.81 4.62 -1.51
CA THR A 13 -20.77 3.32 -2.23
C THR A 13 -19.77 3.33 -3.39
N PHE A 14 -18.89 4.33 -3.43
CA PHE A 14 -17.93 4.54 -4.52
C PHE A 14 -17.01 3.34 -4.74
N CYS A 15 -16.52 2.76 -3.64
CA CYS A 15 -15.58 1.65 -3.70
C CYS A 15 -16.25 0.36 -4.14
N GLY A 16 -17.49 0.11 -3.71
CA GLY A 16 -18.31 -1.00 -4.22
C GLY A 16 -18.52 -0.90 -5.73
N ASP A 17 -18.95 0.26 -6.21
CA ASP A 17 -19.23 0.48 -7.64
C ASP A 17 -17.97 0.43 -8.52
N THR A 18 -16.81 0.78 -7.96
CA THR A 18 -15.53 0.90 -8.70
C THR A 18 -14.57 -0.28 -8.43
N HIS A 19 -15.03 -1.34 -7.75
CA HIS A 19 -14.17 -2.40 -7.23
C HIS A 19 -13.33 -3.09 -8.33
N GLU A 20 -13.90 -3.34 -9.51
CA GLU A 20 -13.18 -3.98 -10.64
C GLU A 20 -11.95 -3.16 -11.07
N LEU A 21 -12.11 -1.83 -11.17
CA LEU A 21 -11.02 -0.92 -11.55
C LEU A 21 -9.97 -0.86 -10.43
N LEU A 22 -10.42 -0.76 -9.18
CA LEU A 22 -9.54 -0.74 -8.01
C LEU A 22 -8.74 -2.04 -7.87
N GLN A 23 -9.32 -3.17 -8.28
CA GLN A 23 -8.66 -4.47 -8.28
C GLN A 23 -7.50 -4.51 -9.27
N VAL A 24 -7.70 -4.01 -10.50
CA VAL A 24 -6.63 -3.91 -11.50
C VAL A 24 -5.50 -3.01 -10.97
N VAL A 25 -5.85 -1.87 -10.38
CA VAL A 25 -4.87 -0.98 -9.75
C VAL A 25 -4.13 -1.69 -8.62
N GLY A 26 -4.82 -2.45 -7.77
CA GLY A 26 -4.22 -3.22 -6.69
C GLY A 26 -3.24 -4.28 -7.18
N TRP A 27 -3.54 -4.96 -8.30
CA TRP A 27 -2.62 -5.92 -8.91
C TRP A 27 -1.35 -5.23 -9.41
N VAL A 28 -1.48 -4.09 -10.08
CA VAL A 28 -0.33 -3.30 -10.55
C VAL A 28 0.53 -2.83 -9.38
N LEU A 29 -0.08 -2.26 -8.33
CA LEU A 29 0.63 -1.85 -7.12
C LEU A 29 1.28 -3.05 -6.42
N THR A 30 0.65 -4.22 -6.50
CA THR A 30 1.18 -5.46 -5.92
C THR A 30 2.43 -5.96 -6.64
N ILE A 31 2.47 -5.83 -7.95
CA ILE A 31 3.66 -6.15 -8.73
C ILE A 31 4.76 -5.15 -8.41
N LEU A 32 4.45 -3.85 -8.39
CA LEU A 32 5.43 -2.80 -8.11
C LEU A 32 6.03 -2.92 -6.71
N LYS A 33 5.23 -3.19 -5.67
CA LYS A 33 5.73 -3.34 -4.28
C LYS A 33 6.64 -4.55 -4.10
N ILE A 34 6.65 -5.52 -5.02
CA ILE A 34 7.54 -6.69 -4.99
C ILE A 34 8.74 -6.48 -5.91
N VAL A 35 8.50 -6.03 -7.14
CA VAL A 35 9.55 -5.83 -8.16
C VAL A 35 10.52 -4.73 -7.75
N ILE A 36 10.04 -3.61 -7.20
CA ILE A 36 10.90 -2.48 -6.80
C ILE A 36 11.88 -2.89 -5.69
N PRO A 37 11.46 -3.47 -4.55
CA PRO A 37 12.41 -3.93 -3.53
C PRO A 37 13.37 -5.01 -4.03
N LEU A 38 12.89 -5.97 -4.83
CA LEU A 38 13.74 -7.02 -5.39
C LEU A 38 14.84 -6.46 -6.31
N ALA A 39 14.48 -5.57 -7.25
CA ALA A 39 15.45 -4.93 -8.13
C ALA A 39 16.49 -4.14 -7.33
N ILE A 40 16.04 -3.43 -6.31
CA ILE A 40 16.89 -2.64 -5.42
C ILE A 40 17.86 -3.52 -4.60
N ILE A 41 17.42 -4.68 -4.13
CA ILE A 41 18.27 -5.66 -3.42
C ILE A 41 19.33 -6.21 -4.37
N VAL A 42 18.94 -6.63 -5.58
CA VAL A 42 19.89 -7.18 -6.57
C VAL A 42 20.97 -6.15 -6.92
N LEU A 43 20.58 -4.90 -7.19
CA LEU A 43 21.53 -3.82 -7.47
C LEU A 43 22.45 -3.56 -6.26
N GLY A 44 21.88 -3.55 -5.05
CA GLY A 44 22.67 -3.35 -3.83
C GLY A 44 23.64 -4.50 -3.54
N LEU A 45 23.27 -5.75 -3.84
CA LEU A 45 24.16 -6.91 -3.69
C LEU A 45 25.31 -6.88 -4.70
N ILE A 46 25.07 -6.43 -5.93
CA ILE A 46 26.13 -6.26 -6.94
C ILE A 46 27.13 -5.18 -6.48
N ASP A 47 26.64 -4.04 -5.97
CA ASP A 47 27.49 -2.96 -5.45
C ASP A 47 28.28 -3.39 -4.22
N LEU A 48 27.64 -4.15 -3.32
CA LEU A 48 28.31 -4.75 -2.16
C LEU A 48 29.37 -5.77 -2.56
N GLY A 49 29.11 -6.61 -3.56
CA GLY A 49 30.07 -7.58 -4.08
C GLY A 49 31.32 -6.90 -4.65
N LYS A 50 31.14 -5.83 -5.43
CA LYS A 50 32.24 -5.01 -5.94
C LYS A 50 33.02 -4.32 -4.81
N ALA A 51 32.32 -3.75 -3.82
CA ALA A 51 32.96 -3.09 -2.68
C ALA A 51 33.74 -4.07 -1.79
N ALA A 52 33.22 -5.29 -1.58
CA ALA A 52 33.86 -6.34 -0.80
C ALA A 52 35.20 -6.79 -1.40
N ILE A 53 35.27 -6.93 -2.73
CA ILE A 53 36.51 -7.28 -3.44
C ILE A 53 37.51 -6.12 -3.43
N SER A 54 37.05 -4.86 -3.32
CA SER A 54 37.95 -3.70 -3.21
C SER A 54 38.59 -3.52 -1.83
N SER A 55 38.19 -4.29 -0.81
CA SER A 55 38.75 -4.28 0.57
C SER A 55 38.85 -2.90 1.26
N LYS A 56 38.08 -1.89 0.80
CA LYS A 56 38.03 -0.56 1.43
C LYS A 56 36.84 -0.49 2.40
N PRO A 57 37.05 -0.41 3.72
CA PRO A 57 35.96 -0.45 4.71
C PRO A 57 34.98 0.73 4.58
N GLU A 58 35.43 1.89 4.10
CA GLU A 58 34.58 3.05 3.81
C GLU A 58 33.50 2.76 2.75
N GLU A 59 33.84 2.03 1.68
CA GLU A 59 32.93 1.73 0.56
C GLU A 59 31.86 0.71 0.94
N ILE A 60 32.20 -0.24 1.82
CA ILE A 60 31.27 -1.26 2.31
C ILE A 60 30.18 -0.60 3.18
N LYS A 61 30.57 0.29 4.11
CA LYS A 61 29.60 0.95 5.01
C LYS A 61 28.60 1.82 4.24
N LYS A 62 29.06 2.52 3.20
CA LYS A 62 28.21 3.34 2.32
C LYS A 62 27.20 2.49 1.56
N SER A 63 27.65 1.36 1.02
CA SER A 63 26.81 0.42 0.27
C SER A 63 25.78 -0.29 1.16
N VAL A 64 26.16 -0.69 2.37
CA VAL A 64 25.23 -1.29 3.35
C VAL A 64 24.17 -0.29 3.81
N THR A 65 24.55 0.97 4.04
CA THR A 65 23.62 2.03 4.45
C THR A 65 22.57 2.30 3.37
N SER A 66 22.98 2.32 2.10
CA SER A 66 22.06 2.41 0.95
C SER A 66 21.05 1.26 0.94
N LEU A 67 21.52 0.02 1.14
CA LEU A 67 20.66 -1.17 1.20
C LEU A 67 19.66 -1.11 2.38
N ALA A 68 20.09 -0.62 3.53
CA ALA A 68 19.23 -0.46 4.71
C ALA A 68 18.10 0.56 4.46
N TRP A 69 18.40 1.72 3.88
CA TRP A 69 17.38 2.74 3.58
C TRP A 69 16.32 2.24 2.58
N ARG A 70 16.76 1.41 1.65
CA ARG A 70 15.94 0.73 0.66
C ARG A 70 15.02 -0.34 1.28
N ALA A 71 15.52 -1.12 2.25
CA ALA A 71 14.72 -2.08 3.01
C ALA A 71 13.65 -1.36 3.85
N VAL A 72 14.01 -0.25 4.50
CA VAL A 72 13.06 0.59 5.24
C VAL A 72 11.97 1.14 4.31
N GLY A 73 12.32 1.59 3.11
CA GLY A 73 11.34 2.03 2.10
C GLY A 73 10.32 0.95 1.73
N GLY A 74 10.76 -0.31 1.58
CA GLY A 74 9.85 -1.44 1.32
C GLY A 74 8.89 -1.72 2.48
N VAL A 75 9.38 -1.66 3.72
CA VAL A 75 8.55 -1.83 4.93
C VAL A 75 7.51 -0.71 5.04
N LEU A 76 7.90 0.54 4.78
CA LEU A 76 6.99 1.69 4.87
C LEU A 76 5.84 1.62 3.85
N ILE A 77 6.11 1.24 2.60
CA ILE A 77 5.08 1.09 1.56
C ILE A 77 4.02 0.06 1.97
N PHE A 78 4.42 -1.01 2.66
CA PHE A 78 3.51 -2.03 3.17
C PHE A 78 2.75 -1.56 4.43
N PHE A 79 3.36 -0.72 5.25
CA PHE A 79 2.80 -0.27 6.53
C PHE A 79 1.86 0.94 6.43
N ILE A 80 2.06 1.86 5.48
CA ILE A 80 1.20 3.06 5.33
C ILE A 80 -0.29 2.72 5.34
N PRO A 81 -0.77 1.75 4.54
CA PRO A 81 -2.20 1.46 4.48
C PRO A 81 -2.75 0.84 5.77
N THR A 82 -1.93 0.01 6.44
CA THR A 82 -2.22 -0.56 7.76
C THR A 82 -2.32 0.53 8.84
N LEU A 83 -1.41 1.52 8.82
CA LEU A 83 -1.43 2.63 9.77
C LEU A 83 -2.68 3.50 9.58
N VAL A 84 -3.08 3.76 8.33
CA VAL A 84 -4.28 4.51 8.01
C VAL A 84 -5.53 3.82 8.60
N MET A 85 -5.65 2.49 8.47
CA MET A 85 -6.75 1.72 9.08
C MET A 85 -6.79 1.81 10.60
N VAL A 86 -5.63 1.72 11.24
CA VAL A 86 -5.54 1.85 12.70
C VAL A 86 -6.07 3.23 13.11
N VAL A 87 -5.60 4.30 12.45
CA VAL A 87 -6.04 5.67 12.74
C VAL A 87 -7.55 5.83 12.52
N PHE A 88 -8.11 5.38 11.38
CA PHE A 88 -9.55 5.46 11.11
C PHE A 88 -10.41 4.56 12.01
N GLY A 89 -9.86 3.43 12.47
CA GLY A 89 -10.47 2.57 13.48
C GLY A 89 -10.56 3.27 14.83
N PHE A 90 -9.47 3.91 15.28
CA PHE A 90 -9.43 4.70 16.51
C PHE A 90 -10.36 5.92 16.44
N VAL A 91 -10.34 6.69 15.35
CA VAL A 91 -11.23 7.86 15.16
C VAL A 91 -12.71 7.43 15.10
N GLY A 92 -12.99 6.26 14.54
CA GLY A 92 -14.31 5.64 14.52
C GLY A 92 -14.89 5.29 15.86
N GLN A 93 -14.03 5.00 16.83
CA GLN A 93 -14.46 4.73 18.19
C GLN A 93 -14.86 6.01 18.94
N PHE A 94 -14.40 7.18 18.48
CA PHE A 94 -14.73 8.49 19.06
C PHE A 94 -15.83 9.24 18.29
N ASN A 95 -16.08 8.93 17.02
CA ASN A 95 -17.07 9.61 16.18
C ASN A 95 -18.06 8.60 15.60
N SER A 96 -19.36 8.82 15.84
CA SER A 96 -20.48 8.14 15.18
C SER A 96 -20.60 8.53 13.70
N ALA A 97 -19.51 8.42 12.94
CA ALA A 97 -19.52 8.54 11.48
C ALA A 97 -20.18 7.28 10.90
N THR A 98 -21.07 7.49 9.94
CA THR A 98 -22.04 6.51 9.47
C THR A 98 -21.40 5.18 9.06
N SER A 99 -22.08 4.08 9.41
CA SER A 99 -21.61 2.71 9.18
C SER A 99 -21.34 2.38 7.69
N SER A 100 -22.01 3.09 6.78
CA SER A 100 -21.84 2.95 5.33
C SER A 100 -20.45 3.37 4.84
N GLU A 101 -19.91 4.49 5.33
CA GLU A 101 -18.59 5.00 4.88
C GLU A 101 -17.44 4.09 5.32
N ARG A 102 -17.55 3.51 6.52
CA ARG A 102 -16.56 2.56 7.05
C ARG A 102 -16.56 1.23 6.28
N SER A 103 -17.73 0.81 5.80
CA SER A 103 -17.87 -0.42 5.01
C SER A 103 -17.31 -0.23 3.60
N ASP A 104 -17.64 0.87 2.92
CA ASP A 104 -17.20 1.14 1.55
C ASP A 104 -15.68 1.32 1.47
N TYR A 105 -15.10 2.07 2.41
CA TYR A 105 -13.65 2.22 2.52
C TYR A 105 -12.93 0.86 2.66
N ALA A 106 -13.52 -0.12 3.37
CA ALA A 106 -12.94 -1.44 3.50
C ALA A 106 -12.85 -2.19 2.16
N ILE A 107 -13.79 -1.95 1.23
CA ILE A 107 -13.78 -2.51 -0.12
C ILE A 107 -12.63 -1.89 -0.94
N CYS A 108 -12.51 -0.55 -0.94
CA CYS A 108 -11.42 0.13 -1.63
C CYS A 108 -10.06 -0.42 -1.17
N ARG A 109 -9.92 -0.58 0.14
CA ARG A 109 -8.71 -1.10 0.74
C ARG A 109 -8.43 -2.54 0.29
N ALA A 110 -9.42 -3.43 0.40
CA ALA A 110 -9.27 -4.82 0.02
C ALA A 110 -8.83 -4.92 -1.45
N CYS A 111 -9.44 -4.16 -2.34
CA CYS A 111 -9.08 -4.14 -3.75
C CYS A 111 -7.69 -3.57 -4.03
N VAL A 112 -7.22 -2.57 -3.28
CA VAL A 112 -5.92 -1.92 -3.53
C VAL A 112 -4.75 -2.69 -2.88
N GLU A 113 -4.90 -3.17 -1.65
CA GLU A 113 -3.81 -3.83 -0.90
C GLU A 113 -3.75 -5.34 -1.14
N THR A 114 -4.92 -5.97 -1.22
CA THR A 114 -5.08 -7.43 -1.32
C THR A 114 -6.09 -7.76 -2.41
N PRO A 115 -5.81 -7.41 -3.69
CA PRO A 115 -6.73 -7.61 -4.82
C PRO A 115 -7.13 -9.07 -5.07
N TRP A 116 -6.48 -10.03 -4.41
CA TRP A 116 -6.77 -11.47 -4.44
C TRP A 116 -7.65 -11.94 -3.27
N SER A 117 -8.05 -11.04 -2.36
CA SER A 117 -8.87 -11.38 -1.20
C SER A 117 -10.36 -11.32 -1.54
N ASP A 118 -11.15 -12.18 -0.89
CA ASP A 118 -12.60 -12.27 -1.13
C ASP A 118 -13.33 -10.94 -0.88
N GLY A 119 -12.76 -10.03 -0.07
CA GLY A 119 -13.28 -8.68 0.16
C GLY A 119 -13.28 -7.76 -1.06
N CYS A 120 -12.67 -8.17 -2.18
CA CYS A 120 -12.75 -7.47 -3.47
C CYS A 120 -13.55 -8.25 -4.54
N HIS A 121 -13.86 -9.54 -4.33
CA HIS A 121 -14.35 -10.46 -5.36
C HIS A 121 -15.87 -10.71 -5.34
N GLY A 122 -16.68 -9.86 -4.70
CA GLY A 122 -18.11 -10.14 -4.49
C GLY A 122 -18.99 -8.91 -4.23
N HIS A 123 -18.62 -7.76 -4.78
CA HIS A 123 -19.39 -6.51 -4.67
C HIS A 123 -20.00 -6.10 -6.00
#